data_AF-K0PAZ6-F1
#
_entry.id   AF-K0PAZ6-F1
#
_cell.length_a   1.000
_cell.length_b   1.000
_cell.length_c   1.000
_cell.angle_alpha   90.00
_cell.angle_beta   90.00
_cell.angle_gamma   90.00
#
_symmetry.space_group_name_H-M   'P 1'
#
loop_
_entity.id
_entity.type
_entity.pdbx_description
1 polymer ?
#
loop_
_entity_poly.entity_id
_entity_poly.type
_entity_poly.pdbx_seq_one_letter_code
_entity_poly.pdbx_strand_id
1 'polypeptide(L)' 'MTFNLTIVKIVWIKIKTIMNLHQKIIRPKLGLLELAKMLGNISSACKNMGYSRDSYYRFKSLYEIGRPRSLIRDKS' A
#
# COMPACT_ATOMS: atom_id res chain seq x y z
N MET A 1 -8.50 37.85 12.73
CA MET A 1 -9.31 36.63 12.95
C MET A 1 -9.08 35.58 11.82
N THR A 2 -7.83 35.32 11.44
CA THR A 2 -7.47 34.40 10.33
C THR A 2 -6.65 33.19 10.78
N PHE A 3 -6.08 33.22 11.99
CA PHE A 3 -5.18 32.19 12.52
C PHE A 3 -5.83 30.80 12.63
N ASN A 4 -7.10 30.72 13.00
CA ASN A 4 -7.83 29.45 13.12
C ASN A 4 -8.08 28.78 11.76
N LEU A 5 -8.42 29.57 10.73
CA LEU A 5 -8.76 29.02 9.41
C LEU A 5 -7.53 28.46 8.67
N THR A 6 -6.37 29.07 8.85
CA THR A 6 -5.11 28.62 8.25
C THR A 6 -4.62 27.31 8.87
N ILE A 7 -4.68 27.19 10.20
CA ILE A 7 -4.29 25.96 10.90
C ILE A 7 -5.21 24.79 10.51
N VAL A 8 -6.54 25.02 10.45
CA VAL A 8 -7.50 24.00 10.01
C VAL A 8 -7.24 23.55 8.56
N LYS A 9 -6.93 24.49 7.65
CA LYS A 9 -6.54 24.16 6.27
C LYS A 9 -5.26 23.34 6.21
N ILE A 10 -4.22 23.71 6.96
CA ILE A 10 -2.94 22.99 7.00
C ILE A 10 -3.13 21.56 7.54
N VAL A 11 -3.90 21.39 8.62
CA VAL A 11 -4.20 20.07 9.20
C VAL A 11 -4.97 19.21 8.19
N TRP A 12 -5.99 19.76 7.53
CA TRP A 12 -6.75 19.04 6.52
C TRP A 12 -5.90 18.64 5.32
N ILE A 13 -5.04 19.55 4.83
CA ILE A 13 -4.08 19.28 3.75
C ILE A 13 -3.09 18.17 4.15
N LYS A 14 -2.58 18.20 5.40
CA LYS A 14 -1.67 17.17 5.92
C LYS A 14 -2.35 15.80 6.04
N ILE A 15 -3.60 15.76 6.50
CA ILE A 15 -4.39 14.51 6.57
C ILE A 15 -4.67 13.98 5.15
N LYS A 16 -5.10 14.85 4.23
CA LYS A 16 -5.42 14.50 2.84
C LYS A 16 -4.21 13.95 2.08
N THR A 17 -3.02 14.50 2.33
CA THR A 17 -1.76 14.04 1.72
C THR A 17 -1.30 12.69 2.27
N ILE A 18 -1.38 12.47 3.59
CA ILE A 18 -1.09 11.17 4.21
C ILE A 18 -1.98 10.07 3.63
N MET A 19 -3.29 10.33 3.48
CA MET A 19 -4.23 9.36 2.91
C MET A 19 -3.91 8.98 1.46
N ASN A 20 -3.47 9.94 0.64
CA ASN A 20 -3.12 9.69 -0.77
C ASN A 20 -1.85 8.84 -0.93
N LEU A 21 -0.82 9.10 -0.11
CA LEU A 21 0.44 8.34 -0.15
C LEU A 21 0.21 6.87 0.21
N HIS A 22 -0.62 6.61 1.21
CA HIS A 22 -1.03 5.25 1.57
C HIS A 22 -1.64 4.50 0.38
N GLN A 23 -2.58 5.13 -0.33
CA GLN A 23 -3.26 4.49 -1.47
C GLN A 23 -2.30 4.12 -2.60
N LYS A 24 -1.30 4.97 -2.87
CA LYS A 24 -0.28 4.69 -3.90
C LYS A 24 0.61 3.50 -3.55
N ILE A 25 0.83 3.22 -2.27
CA ILE A 25 1.68 2.10 -1.81
C ILE A 25 0.88 0.80 -1.70
N ILE A 26 -0.40 0.88 -1.32
CA ILE A 26 -1.27 -0.29 -1.11
C ILE A 26 -1.69 -0.91 -2.45
N ARG A 27 -2.02 -0.08 -3.45
CA ARG A 27 -2.46 -0.52 -4.78
C ARG A 27 -1.51 -1.50 -5.49
N PRO A 28 -0.20 -1.23 -5.63
CA PRO A 28 0.71 -2.15 -6.29
C PRO A 28 0.85 -3.49 -5.52
N LYS A 29 0.79 -3.47 -4.19
CA LYS A 29 0.90 -4.69 -3.37
C LYS A 29 -0.33 -5.59 -3.49
N LEU A 30 -1.52 -4.99 -3.52
CA LEU A 30 -2.76 -5.69 -3.87
C LEU A 30 -2.70 -6.26 -5.29
N GLY A 31 -2.21 -5.45 -6.23
CA GLY A 31 -2.01 -5.87 -7.62
C GLY A 31 -1.10 -7.09 -7.75
N LEU A 32 -0.04 -7.20 -6.95
CA LEU A 32 0.82 -8.39 -6.94
C LEU A 32 0.07 -9.65 -6.48
N LEU A 33 -0.73 -9.53 -5.42
CA LEU A 33 -1.52 -10.63 -4.88
C LEU A 33 -2.59 -11.12 -5.87
N GLU A 34 -3.29 -10.18 -6.52
CA GLU A 34 -4.26 -10.51 -7.56
C GLU A 34 -3.61 -11.08 -8.82
N LEU A 35 -2.48 -10.53 -9.25
CA LEU A 35 -1.73 -11.01 -10.42
C LEU A 35 -1.23 -12.44 -10.21
N ALA A 36 -0.70 -12.75 -9.01
CA ALA A 36 -0.29 -14.10 -8.66
C ALA A 36 -1.47 -15.08 -8.65
N LYS A 37 -2.66 -14.64 -8.21
CA LYS A 37 -3.88 -15.44 -8.22
C LYS A 37 -4.38 -15.70 -9.65
N MET A 38 -4.31 -14.70 -10.54
CA MET A 38 -4.70 -14.86 -11.95
C MET A 38 -3.74 -15.76 -12.73
N LEU A 39 -2.42 -15.62 -12.52
CA LEU A 39 -1.42 -16.43 -13.21
C LEU A 39 -1.27 -17.83 -12.62
N GLY A 40 -1.71 -18.05 -11.36
CA GLY A 40 -1.45 -19.29 -10.62
C GLY A 40 0.02 -19.55 -10.30
N ASN A 41 0.93 -18.63 -10.66
CA ASN A 41 2.36 -18.76 -10.44
C ASN A 41 2.94 -17.49 -9.79
N ILE A 42 3.43 -17.66 -8.57
CA ILE A 42 4.04 -16.59 -7.77
C ILE A 42 5.32 -16.08 -8.44
N SER A 43 6.17 -16.98 -8.95
CA SER A 43 7.47 -16.58 -9.54
C SER A 43 7.31 -15.69 -10.77
N SER A 44 6.33 -15.99 -11.65
CA SER A 44 6.07 -15.16 -12.84
C SER A 44 5.48 -13.79 -12.48
N ALA A 45 4.54 -13.75 -11.53
CA ALA A 45 3.95 -12.49 -11.05
C ALA A 45 5.00 -11.59 -10.39
N CYS A 46 5.84 -12.17 -9.53
CA CYS A 46 6.98 -11.52 -8.89
C CYS A 46 7.98 -10.96 -9.91
N LYS A 47 8.33 -11.74 -10.95
CA LYS A 47 9.26 -11.31 -12.02
C LYS A 47 8.71 -10.16 -12.85
N ASN A 48 7.42 -10.19 -13.19
CA ASN A 48 6.77 -9.13 -13.97
C ASN A 48 6.63 -7.80 -13.19
N MET A 49 6.44 -7.88 -11.88
CA MET A 49 6.28 -6.70 -11.02
C MET A 49 7.59 -6.23 -10.36
N GLY A 50 8.67 -7.00 -10.47
CA GLY A 50 9.97 -6.67 -9.86
C GLY A 50 10.06 -6.93 -8.35
N TYR A 51 9.22 -7.82 -7.80
CA TYR A 51 9.27 -8.22 -6.39
C TYR A 51 9.90 -9.60 -6.20
N SER A 52 10.50 -9.87 -5.03
CA SER A 52 10.93 -11.23 -4.66
C SER A 52 9.75 -12.08 -4.18
N ARG A 53 9.94 -13.39 -4.19
CA ARG A 53 9.02 -14.38 -3.60
C ARG A 53 8.81 -14.11 -2.10
N ASP A 54 9.84 -13.67 -1.39
CA ASP A 54 9.79 -13.38 0.05
C ASP A 54 8.83 -12.22 0.36
N SER A 55 8.88 -11.15 -0.46
CA SER A 55 7.98 -10.00 -0.34
C SER A 55 6.52 -10.41 -0.56
N TYR A 56 6.26 -11.34 -1.48
CA TYR A 56 4.92 -11.87 -1.72
C TYR A 56 4.31 -12.53 -0.48
N TYR A 57 5.05 -13.42 0.18
CA TYR A 57 4.56 -14.09 1.40
C TYR A 57 4.30 -13.11 2.54
N ARG A 58 5.14 -12.08 2.68
CA ARG A 58 4.89 -10.98 3.62
C ARG A 58 3.59 -10.26 3.31
N PHE A 59 3.40 -9.83 2.06
CA PHE A 59 2.17 -9.13 1.66
C PHE A 59 0.93 -10.00 1.85
N LYS A 60 1.02 -11.30 1.56
CA LYS A 60 -0.08 -12.25 1.75
C LYS A 60 -0.49 -12.34 3.22
N SER A 61 0.46 -12.56 4.13
CA SER A 61 0.19 -12.62 5.56
C SER A 61 -0.42 -11.31 6.10
N LEU A 62 0.11 -10.16 5.68
CA LEU A 62 -0.41 -8.85 6.08
C LEU A 62 -1.83 -8.59 5.55
N TYR A 63 -2.16 -9.12 4.37
CA TYR A 63 -3.49 -9.07 3.78
C TYR A 63 -4.47 -9.98 4.52
N GLU A 64 -4.07 -11.21 4.86
CA GLU A 64 -4.87 -12.18 5.62
C GLU A 64 -5.18 -11.69 7.04
N ILE A 65 -4.26 -10.95 7.67
CA ILE A 65 -4.46 -10.31 8.99
C ILE A 65 -5.48 -9.13 8.91
N GLY A 66 -5.94 -8.75 7.72
CA GLY A 66 -7.02 -7.77 7.54
C GLY A 66 -6.62 -6.32 7.86
N ARG A 67 -5.32 -6.03 8.00
CA ARG A 67 -4.84 -4.65 8.25
C ARG A 67 -4.27 -4.04 6.97
N PRO A 68 -5.05 -3.24 6.20
CA PRO A 68 -4.51 -2.47 5.08
C PRO A 68 -3.39 -1.52 5.52
N ARG A 69 -3.37 -1.11 6.80
CA ARG A 69 -2.28 -0.35 7.44
C ARG A 69 -0.93 -1.09 7.47
N SER A 70 -0.94 -2.42 7.49
CA SER A 70 0.28 -3.22 7.56
C SER A 70 1.02 -3.25 6.23
N LEU A 71 0.30 -3.14 5.10
CA LEU A 71 0.90 -3.06 3.76
C LEU A 71 1.67 -1.75 3.51
N ILE A 72 1.45 -0.68 4.28
CA ILE A 72 2.21 0.57 4.12
C ILE A 72 3.59 0.50 4.79
N ARG A 73 3.72 -0.25 5.89
CA ARG A 73 4.98 -0.31 6.65
C ARG A 73 6.07 -1.12 5.96
N ASP A 74 5.70 -1.99 5.02
CA ASP A 74 6.65 -2.79 4.29
C ASP A 74 7.35 -1.91 3.24
N LYS A 75 8.54 -1.38 3.55
CA LYS A 75 9.37 -0.55 2.64
C LYS A 75 10.14 -1.41 1.62
N SER A 76 9.51 -2.43 1.03
CA SER A 76 10.11 -3.17 -0.08
C SER A 76 10.08 -2.37 -1.37
#